data_AF-A0A074TDW2-F1
#
_entry.id   AF-A0A074TDW2-F1
#
_cell.length_a   1.000
_cell.length_b   1.000
_cell.length_c   1.000
_cell.angle_alpha   90.00
_cell.angle_beta   90.00
_cell.angle_gamma   90.00
#
_symmetry.space_group_name_H-M   'P 1'
#
loop_
_entity.id
_entity.type
_entity.pdbx_description
1 polymer ?
#
loop_
_entity_poly.entity_id
_entity_poly.type
_entity_poly.pdbx_seq_one_letter_code
_entity_poly.pdbx_strand_id
1 'polypeptide(L)'
;MDTTFFTAAGQSFAAQETRIEQLEGEVATGKAVTTAAADPAAYVGAQQDAATVKALDAMDASQVNIQQNLDSATAALGNVATALDHVQSIALQAMSGTSSSDDFAALSEQVGEGLQQIIGLANTQSSNGNYIFAGTEKQTRPFVETPGGAVSAMSAMTARRQSRSRPV
;
A
#
# COMPACT_ATOMS: atom_id res chain seq x y z
N MET A 1 -66.45 -29.14 24.57
CA MET A 1 -65.08 -29.02 25.08
C MET A 1 -64.43 -27.93 24.27
N ASP A 2 -64.21 -26.76 24.88
CA ASP A 2 -63.77 -25.56 24.18
C ASP A 2 -62.26 -25.64 23.91
N THR A 3 -61.89 -26.05 22.70
CA THR A 3 -60.47 -26.22 22.29
C THR A 3 -59.77 -24.87 22.07
N THR A 4 -60.53 -23.78 22.03
CA THR A 4 -60.04 -22.41 21.86
C THR A 4 -59.03 -22.00 22.92
N PHE A 5 -59.22 -22.41 24.18
CA PHE A 5 -58.27 -22.14 25.27
C PHE A 5 -56.92 -22.84 25.03
N PHE A 6 -56.93 -24.11 24.63
CA PHE A 6 -55.70 -24.87 24.36
C PHE A 6 -54.96 -24.33 23.13
N THR A 7 -55.69 -23.92 22.08
CA THR A 7 -55.08 -23.28 20.90
C THR A 7 -54.49 -21.92 21.24
N ALA A 8 -55.20 -21.09 22.01
CA ALA A 8 -54.72 -19.79 22.46
C ALA A 8 -53.49 -19.92 23.39
N ALA A 9 -53.51 -20.88 24.31
CA ALA A 9 -52.38 -21.19 25.18
C ALA A 9 -51.16 -21.62 24.35
N GLY A 10 -51.33 -22.54 23.39
CA GLY A 10 -50.25 -22.98 22.49
C GLY A 10 -49.64 -21.84 21.67
N GLN A 11 -50.46 -20.91 21.15
CA GLN A 11 -49.95 -19.74 20.44
C GLN A 11 -49.20 -18.76 21.37
N SER A 12 -49.65 -18.61 22.62
CA SER A 12 -48.96 -17.76 23.59
C SER A 12 -47.59 -18.30 23.99
N PHE A 13 -47.46 -19.63 24.12
CA PHE A 13 -46.18 -20.29 24.38
C PHE A 13 -45.22 -20.15 23.20
N ALA A 14 -45.70 -20.40 21.97
CA ALA A 14 -44.88 -20.22 20.77
C ALA A 14 -44.37 -18.76 20.63
N ALA A 15 -45.21 -17.78 20.94
CA ALA A 15 -44.81 -16.37 20.92
C ALA A 15 -43.79 -16.02 22.03
N GLN A 16 -43.85 -16.66 23.20
CA GLN A 16 -42.86 -16.50 24.26
C GLN A 16 -41.51 -17.12 23.87
N GLU A 17 -41.52 -18.30 23.26
CA GLU A 17 -40.30 -18.99 22.80
C GLU A 17 -39.55 -18.15 21.76
N THR A 18 -40.25 -17.63 20.74
CA THR A 18 -39.65 -16.72 19.74
C THR A 18 -39.09 -15.44 20.37
N ARG A 19 -39.76 -14.90 21.40
CA ARG A 19 -39.27 -13.70 22.11
C ARG A 19 -38.02 -13.99 22.94
N ILE A 20 -37.93 -15.17 23.56
CA ILE A 20 -36.73 -15.60 24.28
C ILE A 20 -35.56 -15.73 23.30
N GLU A 21 -35.75 -16.41 22.16
CA GLU A 21 -34.71 -16.53 21.12
C GLU A 21 -34.21 -15.17 20.61
N GLN A 22 -35.12 -14.20 20.44
CA GLN A 22 -34.75 -12.83 20.06
C GLN A 22 -33.88 -12.16 21.12
N LEU A 23 -34.31 -12.19 22.39
CA LEU A 23 -33.58 -11.58 23.50
C LEU A 23 -32.23 -12.26 23.73
N GLU A 24 -32.14 -13.58 23.60
CA GLU A 24 -30.87 -14.31 23.64
C GLU A 24 -29.92 -13.83 22.53
N GLY A 25 -30.43 -13.61 21.31
CA GLY A 25 -29.66 -13.03 20.21
C GLY A 25 -29.21 -11.58 20.46
N GLU A 26 -30.07 -10.73 21.00
CA GLU A 26 -29.74 -9.35 21.37
C GLU A 26 -28.69 -9.29 22.47
N VAL A 27 -28.79 -10.14 23.50
CA VAL A 27 -27.80 -10.24 24.60
C VAL A 27 -26.47 -10.79 24.09
N ALA A 28 -26.49 -11.82 23.25
CA ALA A 28 -25.27 -12.43 22.72
C ALA A 28 -24.51 -11.48 21.77
N THR A 29 -25.23 -10.66 20.99
CA THR A 29 -24.63 -9.73 20.03
C THR A 29 -24.42 -8.31 20.58
N GLY A 30 -25.11 -7.96 21.67
CA GLY A 30 -25.19 -6.60 22.20
C GLY A 30 -25.95 -5.62 21.28
N LYS A 31 -26.62 -6.10 20.23
CA LYS A 31 -27.32 -5.28 19.24
C LYS A 31 -28.83 -5.37 19.46
N ALA A 32 -29.50 -4.21 19.55
CA ALA A 32 -30.95 -4.12 19.69
C ALA A 32 -31.73 -4.56 18.42
N VAL A 33 -31.08 -4.57 17.25
CA VAL A 33 -31.67 -5.05 15.99
C VAL A 33 -30.69 -6.01 15.33
N THR A 34 -31.02 -7.30 15.37
CA THR A 34 -30.18 -8.38 14.83
C THR A 34 -30.66 -8.93 13.49
N THR A 35 -31.94 -8.69 13.14
CA THR A 35 -32.57 -9.20 11.92
C THR A 35 -33.38 -8.14 11.21
N ALA A 36 -33.47 -8.26 9.88
CA ALA A 36 -34.32 -7.39 9.06
C ALA A 36 -35.83 -7.57 9.34
N ALA A 37 -36.23 -8.69 9.97
CA ALA A 37 -37.61 -8.96 10.34
C ALA A 37 -38.08 -8.12 11.54
N ALA A 38 -37.16 -7.70 12.42
CA ALA A 38 -37.48 -6.90 13.61
C ALA A 38 -37.65 -5.41 13.28
N ASP A 39 -36.73 -4.85 12.49
CA ASP A 39 -36.83 -3.50 11.94
C ASP A 39 -35.98 -3.40 10.65
N PRO A 40 -36.62 -3.39 9.46
CA PRO A 40 -35.90 -3.30 8.20
C PRO A 40 -35.10 -2.01 8.04
N ALA A 41 -35.61 -0.87 8.54
CA ALA A 41 -34.95 0.43 8.37
C ALA A 41 -33.72 0.55 9.27
N ALA A 42 -33.84 0.16 10.53
CA ALA A 42 -32.72 0.13 11.47
C ALA A 42 -31.64 -0.89 11.04
N TYR A 43 -32.04 -2.06 10.53
CA TYR A 43 -31.09 -3.07 10.04
C TYR A 43 -30.28 -2.58 8.83
N VAL A 44 -30.93 -1.92 7.85
CA VAL A 44 -30.23 -1.35 6.69
C VAL A 44 -29.28 -0.23 7.11
N GLY A 45 -29.70 0.66 8.02
CA GLY A 45 -28.83 1.70 8.57
C GLY A 45 -27.59 1.12 9.25
N ALA A 46 -27.77 0.12 10.12
CA ALA A 46 -26.66 -0.54 10.81
C ALA A 46 -25.68 -1.23 9.84
N GLN A 47 -26.17 -1.79 8.73
CA GLN A 47 -25.30 -2.39 7.70
C GLN A 47 -24.52 -1.33 6.91
N GLN A 48 -25.12 -0.17 6.63
CA GLN A 48 -24.42 0.96 6.00
C GLN A 48 -23.34 1.53 6.92
N ASP A 49 -23.65 1.67 8.21
CA ASP A 49 -22.68 2.11 9.22
C ASP A 49 -21.53 1.11 9.33
N ALA A 50 -21.81 -0.19 9.38
CA ALA A 50 -20.79 -1.24 9.41
C ALA A 50 -19.90 -1.23 8.15
N ALA A 51 -20.49 -1.00 6.97
CA ALA A 51 -19.72 -0.84 5.73
C ALA A 51 -18.84 0.42 5.76
N THR A 52 -19.35 1.51 6.33
CA THR A 52 -18.61 2.77 6.50
C THR A 52 -17.44 2.60 7.46
N VAL A 53 -17.66 1.98 8.63
CA VAL A 53 -16.59 1.67 9.60
C VAL A 53 -15.52 0.81 8.95
N LYS A 54 -15.91 -0.25 8.22
CA LYS A 54 -14.94 -1.10 7.52
C LYS A 54 -14.13 -0.33 6.46
N ALA A 55 -14.76 0.62 5.76
CA ALA A 55 -14.06 1.47 4.81
C ALA A 55 -13.06 2.39 5.52
N LEU A 56 -13.44 2.98 6.67
CA LEU A 56 -12.56 3.78 7.50
C LEU A 56 -11.37 2.97 8.03
N ASP A 57 -11.60 1.75 8.54
CA ASP A 57 -10.54 0.85 9.00
C ASP A 57 -9.52 0.55 7.89
N ALA A 58 -10.01 0.33 6.66
CA ALA A 58 -9.15 0.12 5.50
C ALA A 58 -8.36 1.39 5.12
N MET A 59 -8.95 2.58 5.27
CA MET A 59 -8.27 3.86 5.07
C MET A 59 -7.17 4.09 6.11
N ASP A 60 -7.44 3.79 7.38
CA ASP A 60 -6.46 3.91 8.47
C ASP A 60 -5.28 2.97 8.23
N ALA A 61 -5.54 1.71 7.86
CA ALA A 61 -4.50 0.76 7.48
C ALA A 61 -3.69 1.25 6.27
N SER A 62 -4.35 1.84 5.27
CA SER A 62 -3.68 2.45 4.11
C SER A 62 -2.81 3.64 4.52
N GLN A 63 -3.29 4.49 5.43
CA GLN A 63 -2.54 5.65 5.91
C GLN A 63 -1.25 5.25 6.62
N VAL A 64 -1.31 4.20 7.46
CA VAL A 64 -0.11 3.64 8.12
C VAL A 64 0.91 3.17 7.08
N ASN A 65 0.46 2.44 6.04
CA ASN A 65 1.35 1.98 4.96
C ASN A 65 1.93 3.15 4.16
N ILE A 66 1.14 4.20 3.90
CA ILE A 66 1.62 5.41 3.21
C ILE A 66 2.69 6.10 4.04
N GLN A 67 2.48 6.27 5.34
CA GLN A 67 3.45 6.90 6.23
C GLN A 67 4.78 6.13 6.23
N GLN A 68 4.74 4.80 6.37
CA GLN A 68 5.95 3.97 6.32
C GLN A 68 6.71 4.12 4.99
N ASN A 69 5.99 4.23 3.88
CA ASN A 69 6.59 4.46 2.57
C ASN A 69 7.21 5.86 2.46
N LEU A 70 6.58 6.89 3.02
CA LEU A 70 7.11 8.26 3.04
C LEU A 70 8.37 8.36 3.89
N ASP A 71 8.40 7.69 5.05
CA ASP A 71 9.57 7.67 5.92
C ASP A 71 10.74 6.97 5.21
N SER A 72 10.47 5.83 4.57
CA SER A 72 11.45 5.09 3.77
C SER A 72 11.95 5.90 2.57
N ALA A 73 11.05 6.61 1.88
CA ALA A 73 11.40 7.51 0.79
C ALA A 73 12.30 8.66 1.27
N THR A 74 11.97 9.26 2.41
CA THR A 74 12.74 10.36 3.00
C THR A 74 14.14 9.91 3.38
N ALA A 75 14.27 8.74 4.01
CA ALA A 75 15.57 8.14 4.33
C ALA A 75 16.39 7.84 3.06
N ALA A 76 15.77 7.24 2.04
CA ALA A 76 16.43 6.96 0.77
C ALA A 76 16.92 8.24 0.08
N LEU A 77 16.10 9.30 0.05
CA LEU A 77 16.48 10.60 -0.52
C LEU A 77 17.61 11.27 0.26
N GLY A 78 17.63 11.18 1.59
CA GLY A 78 18.75 11.66 2.42
C GLY A 78 20.06 10.93 2.11
N ASN A 79 19.99 9.62 1.88
CA ASN A 79 21.15 8.82 1.47
C ASN A 79 21.60 9.17 0.05
N VAL A 80 20.66 9.45 -0.88
CA VAL A 80 20.99 9.91 -2.23
C VAL A 80 21.70 11.25 -2.20
N ALA A 81 21.23 12.20 -1.37
CA ALA A 81 21.89 13.49 -1.21
C ALA A 81 23.34 13.32 -0.73
N THR A 82 23.56 12.49 0.30
CA THR A 82 24.91 12.17 0.79
C THR A 82 25.80 11.54 -0.28
N ALA A 83 25.26 10.61 -1.08
CA ALA A 83 26.01 9.97 -2.15
C ALA A 83 26.36 10.96 -3.28
N LEU A 84 25.44 11.88 -3.61
CA LEU A 84 25.68 12.94 -4.59
C LEU A 84 26.77 13.92 -4.12
N ASP A 85 26.76 14.30 -2.84
CA ASP A 85 27.81 15.15 -2.26
C ASP A 85 29.18 14.48 -2.34
N HIS A 86 29.23 13.17 -2.10
CA HIS A 86 30.48 12.40 -2.24
C HIS A 86 30.98 12.37 -3.69
N VAL A 87 30.11 12.07 -4.65
CA VAL A 87 30.44 12.08 -6.08
C VAL A 87 30.91 13.47 -6.52
N GLN A 88 30.26 14.53 -6.05
CA GLN A 88 30.67 15.91 -6.35
C GLN A 88 32.07 16.22 -5.78
N SER A 89 32.38 15.76 -4.57
CA SER A 89 33.72 15.89 -3.99
C SER A 89 34.79 15.20 -4.82
N ILE A 90 34.52 13.96 -5.29
CA ILE A 90 35.42 13.22 -6.18
C ILE A 90 35.63 13.97 -7.50
N ALA A 91 34.56 14.53 -8.08
CA ALA A 91 34.64 15.31 -9.31
C ALA A 91 35.50 16.58 -9.14
N LEU A 92 35.36 17.29 -8.02
CA LEU A 92 36.21 18.45 -7.70
C LEU A 92 37.67 18.05 -7.51
N GLN A 93 37.93 16.91 -6.87
CA GLN A 93 39.28 16.35 -6.73
C GLN A 93 39.90 16.05 -8.10
N ALA A 94 39.14 15.41 -8.99
CA ALA A 94 39.57 15.12 -10.36
C ALA A 94 39.97 16.39 -11.13
N MET A 95 39.23 17.49 -10.95
CA MET A 95 39.50 18.79 -11.57
C MET A 95 40.71 19.52 -10.97
N SER A 96 40.99 19.31 -9.68
CA SER A 96 41.96 20.11 -8.93
C SER A 96 43.43 19.74 -9.13
N GLY A 97 43.76 18.59 -9.74
CA GLY A 97 45.17 18.27 -10.02
C GLY A 97 45.54 16.80 -10.21
N THR A 98 44.72 15.98 -10.88
CA THR A 98 45.17 14.64 -11.27
C THR A 98 46.23 14.74 -12.36
N SER A 99 47.45 14.29 -12.05
CA SER A 99 48.61 14.41 -12.93
C SER A 99 48.87 13.14 -13.76
N SER A 100 48.27 12.00 -13.37
CA SER A 100 48.39 10.71 -14.04
C SER A 100 47.04 10.21 -14.56
N SER A 101 47.07 9.54 -15.72
CA SER A 101 45.90 8.84 -16.27
C SER A 101 45.35 7.78 -15.31
N ASP A 102 46.21 7.17 -14.50
CA ASP A 102 45.85 6.09 -13.59
C ASP A 102 45.03 6.64 -12.39
N ASP A 103 45.40 7.81 -11.88
CA ASP A 103 44.64 8.48 -10.82
C ASP A 103 43.25 8.89 -11.32
N PHE A 104 43.18 9.38 -12.56
CA PHE A 104 41.92 9.75 -13.19
C PHE A 104 41.02 8.52 -13.40
N ALA A 105 41.59 7.37 -13.80
CA ALA A 105 40.86 6.13 -13.93
C ALA A 105 40.29 5.66 -12.58
N ALA A 106 41.09 5.71 -11.51
CA ALA A 106 40.64 5.35 -10.16
C ALA A 106 39.51 6.25 -9.64
N LEU A 107 39.57 7.56 -9.88
CA LEU A 107 38.46 8.47 -9.52
C LEU A 107 37.21 8.20 -10.35
N SER A 108 37.35 7.85 -11.63
CA SER A 108 36.21 7.49 -12.49
C SER A 108 35.48 6.25 -12.00
N GLU A 109 36.22 5.26 -11.45
CA GLU A 109 35.66 4.06 -10.86
C GLU A 109 34.85 4.39 -9.60
N GLN A 110 35.37 5.24 -8.72
CA GLN A 110 34.65 5.70 -7.52
C GLN A 110 33.37 6.48 -7.86
N VAL A 111 33.38 7.29 -8.92
CA VAL A 111 32.14 7.95 -9.41
C VAL A 111 31.13 6.91 -9.90
N GLY A 112 31.59 5.87 -10.60
CA GLY A 112 30.76 4.75 -11.03
C GLY A 112 30.13 3.99 -9.87
N GLU A 113 30.89 3.73 -8.81
CA GLU A 113 30.38 3.11 -7.58
C GLU A 113 29.32 3.99 -6.90
N GLY A 114 29.57 5.31 -6.80
CA GLY A 114 28.59 6.26 -6.27
C GLY A 114 27.30 6.29 -7.09
N LEU A 115 27.39 6.20 -8.41
CA LEU A 115 26.22 6.09 -9.29
C LEU A 115 25.43 4.81 -9.04
N GLN A 116 26.11 3.66 -8.92
CA GLN A 116 25.46 2.38 -8.59
C GLN A 116 24.75 2.43 -7.25
N GLN A 117 25.35 3.07 -6.24
CA GLN A 117 24.74 3.30 -4.93
C GLN A 117 23.45 4.14 -5.06
N ILE A 118 23.50 5.24 -5.79
CA ILE A 118 22.32 6.10 -6.03
C ILE A 118 21.21 5.32 -6.74
N ILE A 119 21.55 4.50 -7.73
CA ILE A 119 20.56 3.67 -8.44
C ILE A 119 19.98 2.59 -7.54
N GLY A 120 20.78 2.02 -6.64
CA GLY A 120 20.30 1.12 -5.58
C GLY A 120 19.25 1.81 -4.71
N LEU A 121 19.55 3.02 -4.23
CA LEU A 121 18.64 3.82 -3.41
C LEU A 121 17.38 4.25 -4.18
N ALA A 122 17.50 4.61 -5.45
CA ALA A 122 16.37 4.95 -6.31
C ALA A 122 15.43 3.75 -6.58
N ASN A 123 15.92 2.53 -6.36
CA ASN A 123 15.15 1.29 -6.43
C ASN A 123 14.76 0.75 -5.04
N THR A 124 14.69 1.61 -4.01
CA THR A 124 14.26 1.21 -2.67
C THR A 124 12.85 0.61 -2.69
N GLN A 125 12.69 -0.50 -1.95
CA GLN A 125 11.44 -1.20 -1.78
C GLN A 125 10.82 -0.94 -0.40
N SER A 126 9.50 -0.93 -0.37
CA SER A 126 8.66 -0.94 0.82
C SER A 126 8.74 -2.30 1.54
N SER A 127 8.29 -2.36 2.79
CA SER A 127 8.07 -3.61 3.55
C SER A 127 7.24 -4.64 2.80
N ASN A 128 6.35 -4.19 1.91
CA ASN A 128 5.49 -5.04 1.10
C ASN A 128 6.11 -5.45 -0.25
N GLY A 129 7.42 -5.20 -0.46
CA GLY A 129 8.15 -5.54 -1.69
C GLY A 129 7.89 -4.61 -2.88
N ASN A 130 7.13 -3.54 -2.68
CA ASN A 130 6.79 -2.55 -3.72
C ASN A 130 7.89 -1.50 -3.85
N TYR A 131 8.31 -1.16 -5.08
CA TYR A 131 9.20 -0.02 -5.34
C TYR A 131 8.51 1.30 -5.01
N ILE A 132 9.12 2.09 -4.13
CA ILE A 132 8.51 3.32 -3.59
C ILE A 132 8.50 4.44 -4.64
N PHE A 133 9.51 4.46 -5.50
CA PHE A 133 9.69 5.47 -6.55
C PHE A 133 9.13 5.06 -7.92
N ALA A 134 8.41 3.93 -8.02
CA ALA A 134 7.86 3.41 -9.29
C ALA A 134 6.47 3.96 -9.66
N GLY A 135 5.91 4.87 -8.85
CA GLY A 135 4.59 5.46 -9.09
C GLY A 135 3.48 4.40 -9.07
N THR A 136 2.78 4.22 -10.19
CA THR A 136 1.68 3.26 -10.32
C THR A 136 2.15 1.83 -10.58
N GLU A 137 3.34 1.62 -11.14
CA GLU A 137 3.89 0.29 -11.46
C GLU A 137 4.82 -0.22 -10.35
N LYS A 138 4.24 -0.40 -9.16
CA LYS A 138 4.98 -0.72 -7.92
C LYS A 138 5.81 -2.01 -7.96
N GLN A 139 5.53 -2.92 -8.88
CA GLN A 139 6.19 -4.23 -9.00
C GLN A 139 7.33 -4.25 -10.04
N THR A 140 7.49 -3.16 -10.80
CA THR A 140 8.55 -3.04 -11.82
C THR A 140 9.68 -2.18 -11.29
N ARG A 141 10.93 -2.61 -11.50
CA ARG A 141 12.11 -1.84 -11.11
C ARG A 141 12.13 -0.50 -11.88
N PRO A 142 12.08 0.66 -11.19
CA PRO A 142 11.91 1.95 -11.85
C PRO A 142 13.18 2.50 -12.50
N PHE A 143 14.37 2.23 -11.95
CA PHE A 143 15.63 2.76 -12.48
C PHE A 143 16.56 1.63 -12.91
N VAL A 144 16.93 1.65 -14.20
CA VAL A 144 17.80 0.63 -14.80
C VAL A 144 18.93 1.32 -15.57
N GLU A 145 20.15 0.80 -15.42
CA GLU A 145 21.29 1.22 -16.23
C GLU A 145 21.16 0.67 -17.64
N THR A 146 21.39 1.53 -18.63
CA THR A 146 21.44 1.15 -20.04
C THR A 146 22.89 0.95 -20.49
N PRO A 147 23.12 0.15 -21.55
CA PRO A 147 24.45 0.03 -22.14
C PRO A 147 25.00 1.42 -22.51
N GLY A 148 26.12 1.81 -21.90
CA GLY A 148 26.70 3.15 -22.01
C GLY A 148 26.61 4.03 -20.75
N GLY A 149 26.08 3.50 -19.64
CA GLY A 149 26.12 4.17 -18.33
C GLY A 149 25.00 5.18 -18.09
N ALA A 150 24.07 5.33 -19.04
CA ALA A 150 22.89 6.18 -18.85
C ALA A 150 21.83 5.45 -18.01
N VAL A 151 21.21 6.15 -17.05
CA VAL A 151 20.11 5.63 -16.23
C VAL A 151 18.78 5.97 -16.90
N SER A 152 17.94 4.96 -17.12
CA SER A 152 16.59 5.15 -17.65
C SER A 152 15.55 4.94 -16.55
N ALA A 153 14.59 5.86 -16.45
CA ALA A 153 13.41 5.71 -15.62
C ALA A 153 12.32 4.98 -16.41
N MET A 154 12.04 3.72 -16.05
CA MET A 154 10.88 2.97 -16.54
C MET A 154 9.64 3.39 -15.75
N SER A 155 9.14 4.58 -16.05
CA SER A 155 7.77 4.94 -15.70
C SER A 155 6.81 4.34 -16.73
N ALA A 156 5.59 3.98 -16.33
CA ALA A 156 4.52 3.36 -17.13
C ALA A 156 4.28 3.98 -18.54
N MET A 157 4.76 5.21 -18.77
CA MET A 157 4.73 5.88 -20.06
C MET A 157 5.63 5.22 -21.14
N THR A 158 6.69 4.53 -20.75
CA THR A 158 7.61 3.86 -21.70
C THR A 158 7.15 2.43 -22.04
N ALA A 159 6.51 1.73 -21.10
CA ALA A 159 5.99 0.37 -21.32
C ALA A 159 4.88 0.32 -22.39
N ARG A 160 4.03 1.36 -22.45
CA ARG A 160 2.92 1.43 -23.42
C ARG A 160 3.38 1.66 -24.87
N ARG A 161 4.61 2.15 -25.08
CA ARG A 161 5.17 2.39 -26.42
C ARG A 161 5.82 1.16 -27.02
N GLN A 162 6.31 0.21 -26.21
CA GLN A 162 6.95 -1.01 -26.70
C GLN A 162 5.96 -2.13 -27.05
N SER A 163 4.74 -2.17 -26.48
CA SER A 163 3.74 -3.19 -26.85
C SER A 163 2.98 -2.89 -28.14
N ARG A 164 3.14 -1.69 -28.73
CA ARG A 164 2.49 -1.28 -29.99
C ARG A 164 3.33 -1.50 -31.26
N SER A 165 4.53 -2.07 -31.16
CA SER A 165 5.44 -2.25 -32.31
C SER A 165 5.56 -3.68 -32.86
N ARG A 166 4.60 -4.56 -32.58
CA ARG A 166 4.38 -5.83 -33.33
C ARG A 166 2.87 -5.90 -33.60
N PRO A 167 2.35 -6.05 -34.83
CA PRO A 167 2.77 -6.96 -35.92
C PRO A 167 3.00 -6.20 -37.26
N VAL A 168 3.57 -6.75 -38.34
CA VAL A 168 3.45 -8.05 -39.03
C VAL A 168 4.82 -8.59 -39.41
#